data_AF-A0A2M7R6T2-F1
#
_entry.id   AF-A0A2M7R6T2-F1
#
_cell.length_a   1.000
_cell.length_b   1.000
_cell.length_c   1.000
_cell.angle_alpha   90.00
_cell.angle_beta   90.00
_cell.angle_gamma   90.00
#
_symmetry.space_group_name_H-M   'P 1'
#
loop_
_entity.id
_entity.type
_entity.pdbx_description
1 polymer ?
#
loop_
_entity_poly.entity_id
_entity_poly.type
_entity_poly.pdbx_seq_one_letter_code
_entity_poly.pdbx_strand_id
1 'polypeptide(L)'
;MTSKELRRAFLDFFEKRGHKIVPSSPLLPADPSVLFTTAGMQQFKSYYLEKKSPYGPNVASCQKCIRTSDIEEVGDESHLTFLEMLGNFSFGGYFKKEAIKLAFEFLFRELKLPKEDAIFTVFEGDKDVPADEESVLIWKKLGIPENRIKKASKEDNFWGPTGLEGPCGPTTEVHFKGVEVWNLVFNEYYKGRNKKFFTPLKQKGVDTGMG
;
A
#
# COMPACT_ATOMS: atom_id res chain seq x y z
N MET A 1 -5.57 -18.34 13.80
CA MET A 1 -5.18 -18.36 12.38
C MET A 1 -3.66 -18.42 12.31
N THR A 2 -3.10 -19.28 11.47
CA THR A 2 -1.65 -19.37 11.21
C THR A 2 -1.25 -18.39 10.09
N SER A 3 0.05 -18.08 9.95
CA SER A 3 0.55 -17.23 8.86
C SER A 3 0.23 -17.80 7.47
N LYS A 4 0.23 -19.14 7.33
CA LYS A 4 -0.16 -19.82 6.08
C LYS A 4 -1.63 -19.64 5.75
N GLU A 5 -2.50 -19.74 6.75
CA GLU A 5 -3.93 -19.51 6.59
C GLU A 5 -4.22 -18.05 6.25
N LEU A 6 -3.57 -17.09 6.91
CA LEU A 6 -3.74 -15.66 6.63
C LEU A 6 -3.33 -15.31 5.19
N ARG A 7 -2.16 -15.80 4.75
CA ARG A 7 -1.68 -15.62 3.37
C ARG A 7 -2.70 -16.15 2.36
N ARG A 8 -3.22 -17.36 2.60
CA ARG A 8 -4.23 -17.99 1.73
C ARG A 8 -5.52 -17.17 1.72
N ALA A 9 -6.04 -16.80 2.89
CA ALA A 9 -7.27 -16.02 3.02
C ALA A 9 -7.18 -14.69 2.27
N PHE A 10 -6.05 -13.99 2.35
CA PHE A 10 -5.82 -12.74 1.62
C PHE A 10 -5.88 -12.96 0.10
N LEU A 11 -5.09 -13.91 -0.42
CA LEU A 11 -5.03 -14.15 -1.87
C LEU A 11 -6.39 -14.62 -2.41
N ASP A 12 -7.06 -15.52 -1.71
CA ASP A 12 -8.38 -16.03 -2.11
C ASP A 12 -9.45 -14.91 -2.04
N PHE A 13 -9.37 -14.00 -1.08
CA PHE A 13 -10.27 -12.85 -0.95
C PHE A 13 -10.21 -11.93 -2.17
N PHE A 14 -9.00 -11.63 -2.65
CA PHE A 14 -8.78 -10.76 -3.81
C PHE A 14 -9.03 -11.50 -5.13
N GLU A 15 -8.68 -12.78 -5.24
CA GLU A 15 -8.99 -13.60 -6.41
C GLU A 15 -10.50 -13.64 -6.68
N LYS A 16 -11.32 -13.88 -5.64
CA LYS A 16 -12.80 -13.84 -5.72
C LYS A 16 -13.37 -12.49 -6.16
N ARG A 17 -12.57 -11.42 -6.10
CA ARG A 17 -12.95 -10.05 -6.50
C ARG A 17 -12.32 -9.62 -7.82
N GLY A 18 -11.76 -10.57 -8.57
CA GLY A 18 -11.27 -10.35 -9.92
C GLY A 18 -9.82 -9.89 -10.01
N HIS A 19 -9.05 -9.95 -8.91
CA HIS A 19 -7.61 -9.71 -8.96
C HIS A 19 -6.90 -10.95 -9.47
N LYS A 20 -5.98 -10.78 -10.44
CA LYS A 20 -5.10 -11.86 -10.85
C LYS A 20 -4.03 -12.09 -9.77
N ILE A 21 -3.91 -13.32 -9.27
CA ILE A 21 -2.83 -13.66 -8.34
C ILE A 21 -1.51 -13.79 -9.12
N VAL A 22 -0.54 -12.97 -8.76
CA VAL A 22 0.79 -12.93 -9.38
C VAL A 22 1.83 -13.44 -8.38
N PRO A 23 2.74 -14.34 -8.79
CA PRO A 23 3.82 -14.81 -7.92
C PRO A 23 4.74 -13.68 -7.44
N SER A 24 5.38 -13.88 -6.29
CA SER A 24 6.45 -13.01 -5.81
C SER A 24 7.59 -12.93 -6.82
N SER A 25 8.07 -11.73 -7.11
CA SER A 25 9.32 -11.53 -7.84
C SER A 25 10.53 -11.97 -7.02
N PRO A 26 11.69 -12.22 -7.66
CA PRO A 26 12.93 -12.49 -6.96
C PRO A 26 13.31 -11.35 -6.00
N LEU A 27 14.08 -11.69 -4.95
CA LEU A 27 14.64 -10.73 -4.00
C LEU A 27 15.67 -9.81 -4.64
N LEU A 28 16.38 -10.31 -5.66
CA LEU A 28 17.28 -9.51 -6.49
C LEU A 28 16.46 -8.91 -7.65
N PRO A 29 16.21 -7.59 -7.65
CA PRO A 29 15.43 -6.94 -8.69
C PRO A 29 16.25 -6.80 -9.98
N ALA A 30 15.56 -6.68 -11.11
CA ALA A 30 16.19 -6.33 -12.38
C ALA A 30 16.53 -4.83 -12.51
N ASP A 31 15.94 -3.99 -11.65
CA ASP A 31 16.21 -2.55 -11.58
C ASP A 31 17.54 -2.31 -10.84
N PRO A 32 18.59 -1.78 -11.51
CA PRO A 32 19.90 -1.58 -10.89
C PRO A 32 19.94 -0.44 -9.88
N SER A 33 18.87 0.37 -9.75
CA SER A 33 18.81 1.48 -8.79
C SER A 33 18.42 1.06 -7.37
N VAL A 34 18.08 -0.21 -7.16
CA VAL A 34 17.67 -0.79 -5.88
C VAL A 34 18.44 -2.08 -5.61
N LEU A 35 18.87 -2.29 -4.36
CA LEU A 35 19.65 -3.48 -3.99
C LEU A 35 18.78 -4.74 -3.89
N PHE A 36 17.60 -4.61 -3.27
CA PHE A 36 16.67 -5.69 -3.04
C PHE A 36 15.24 -5.27 -3.40
N THR A 37 14.39 -6.26 -3.60
CA THR A 37 12.94 -6.05 -3.56
C THR A 37 12.53 -5.77 -2.11
N THR A 38 12.13 -4.53 -1.82
CA THR A 38 11.71 -4.01 -0.51
C THR A 38 10.18 -3.92 -0.37
N ALA A 39 9.44 -3.96 -1.49
CA ALA A 39 7.98 -3.86 -1.51
C ALA A 39 7.33 -4.66 -2.66
N GLY A 40 6.07 -5.04 -2.48
CA GLY A 40 5.27 -5.77 -3.48
C GLY A 40 5.12 -5.04 -4.83
N MET A 41 5.08 -3.73 -4.79
CA MET A 41 4.82 -2.88 -5.97
C MET A 41 5.95 -2.86 -7.01
N GLN A 42 7.19 -3.21 -6.64
CA GLN A 42 8.35 -2.97 -7.49
C GLN A 42 8.26 -3.71 -8.83
N GLN A 43 7.73 -4.94 -8.83
CA GLN A 43 7.50 -5.71 -10.06
C GLN A 43 6.39 -5.13 -10.95
N PHE A 44 5.59 -4.20 -10.43
CA PHE A 44 4.45 -3.59 -11.11
C PHE A 44 4.67 -2.12 -11.48
N LYS A 45 5.80 -1.51 -11.08
CA LYS A 45 6.11 -0.08 -11.27
C LYS A 45 5.78 0.44 -12.68
N SER A 46 6.14 -0.32 -13.71
CA SER A 46 5.91 0.07 -15.11
C SER A 46 4.43 0.20 -15.50
N TYR A 47 3.54 -0.54 -14.82
CA TYR A 47 2.11 -0.54 -15.17
C TYR A 47 1.37 0.69 -14.68
N TYR A 48 1.89 1.40 -13.67
CA TYR A 48 1.40 2.73 -13.30
C TYR A 48 1.76 3.81 -14.34
N LEU A 49 2.72 3.52 -15.23
CA LEU A 49 3.24 4.45 -16.24
C LEU A 49 2.70 4.13 -17.64
N GLU A 50 1.39 3.86 -17.73
CA GLU A 50 0.64 3.60 -18.97
C GLU A 50 1.06 2.32 -19.74
N LYS A 51 2.02 1.54 -19.24
CA LYS A 51 2.31 0.21 -19.78
C LYS A 51 1.17 -0.74 -19.44
N LYS A 52 0.62 -1.42 -20.44
CA LYS A 52 -0.42 -2.43 -20.22
C LYS A 52 0.14 -3.62 -19.43
N SER A 53 -0.53 -3.96 -18.34
CA SER A 53 -0.27 -5.17 -17.56
C SER A 53 -0.77 -6.40 -18.31
N PRO A 54 0.05 -7.47 -18.46
CA PRO A 54 -0.38 -8.74 -19.04
C PRO A 54 -1.34 -9.50 -18.11
N TYR A 55 -1.46 -9.10 -16.84
CA TYR A 55 -2.30 -9.73 -15.83
C TYR A 55 -3.68 -9.07 -15.71
N GLY A 56 -3.94 -8.03 -16.51
CA GLY A 56 -5.10 -7.15 -16.34
C GLY A 56 -4.85 -6.00 -15.36
N PRO A 57 -5.87 -5.19 -15.10
CA PRO A 57 -5.72 -3.94 -14.35
C PRO A 57 -5.59 -4.16 -12.83
N ASN A 58 -6.03 -5.31 -12.31
CA ASN A 58 -6.08 -5.59 -10.88
C ASN A 58 -5.32 -6.89 -10.57
N VAL A 59 -4.37 -6.82 -9.64
CA VAL A 59 -3.54 -7.98 -9.26
C VAL A 59 -3.34 -8.05 -7.75
N ALA A 60 -3.07 -9.23 -7.21
CA ALA A 60 -2.67 -9.40 -5.82
C ALA A 60 -1.49 -10.37 -5.71
N SER A 61 -0.65 -10.18 -4.70
CA SER A 61 0.53 -11.02 -4.49
C SER A 61 0.93 -11.08 -3.01
N CYS A 62 1.74 -12.07 -2.67
CA CYS A 62 2.50 -12.12 -1.42
C CYS A 62 3.97 -12.02 -1.78
N GLN A 63 4.57 -10.83 -1.64
CA GLN A 63 5.94 -10.56 -2.06
C GLN A 63 6.91 -10.82 -0.92
N LYS A 64 8.02 -11.51 -1.22
CA LYS A 64 9.19 -11.57 -0.33
C LYS A 64 9.91 -10.23 -0.37
N CYS A 65 10.09 -9.60 0.78
CA CYS A 65 10.73 -8.30 0.90
C CYS A 65 11.97 -8.38 1.79
N ILE A 66 13.01 -7.63 1.43
CA ILE A 66 14.14 -7.33 2.31
C ILE A 66 14.16 -5.83 2.56
N ARG A 67 14.14 -5.40 3.83
CA ARG A 67 14.33 -4.02 4.24
C ARG A 67 15.63 -3.89 5.01
N THR A 68 16.53 -3.07 4.50
CA THR A 68 17.81 -2.72 5.16
C THR A 68 17.78 -1.33 5.77
N SER A 69 16.76 -0.52 5.46
CA SER A 69 16.54 0.79 6.09
C SER A 69 16.29 0.66 7.59
N ASP A 70 15.64 -0.43 7.99
CA ASP A 70 15.13 -0.63 9.34
C ASP A 70 16.14 -1.42 10.19
N ILE A 71 17.38 -1.61 9.69
CA ILE A 71 18.35 -2.56 10.26
C ILE A 71 18.77 -2.24 11.70
N GLU A 72 18.76 -0.96 12.07
CA GLU A 72 19.08 -0.50 13.42
C GLU A 72 17.94 -0.75 14.43
N GLU A 73 16.72 -0.96 13.94
CA GLU A 73 15.51 -1.21 14.75
C GLU A 73 15.21 -2.72 14.89
N VAL A 74 15.86 -3.55 14.06
CA VAL A 74 15.71 -5.01 14.07
C VAL A 74 16.12 -5.57 15.44
N GLY A 75 15.22 -6.35 16.02
CA GLY A 75 15.36 -6.93 17.36
C GLY A 75 14.26 -6.50 18.32
N ASP A 76 13.40 -5.55 17.91
CA ASP A 76 12.16 -5.24 18.59
C ASP A 76 11.01 -6.20 18.23
N GLU A 77 9.78 -5.86 18.64
CA GLU A 77 8.60 -6.71 18.44
C GLU A 77 8.01 -6.68 17.02
N SER A 78 8.43 -5.76 16.15
CA SER A 78 7.77 -5.48 14.86
C SER A 78 8.67 -5.32 13.63
N HIS A 79 9.96 -5.03 13.81
CA HIS A 79 10.90 -4.76 12.72
C HIS A 79 11.68 -6.02 12.32
N LEU A 80 11.58 -6.34 11.02
CA LEU A 80 12.21 -7.50 10.40
C LEU A 80 13.06 -7.07 9.22
N THR A 81 14.20 -7.76 9.02
CA THR A 81 14.98 -7.60 7.78
C THR A 81 14.29 -8.27 6.60
N PHE A 82 13.75 -9.47 6.80
CA PHE A 82 13.00 -10.23 5.79
C PHE A 82 11.56 -10.40 6.26
N LEU A 83 10.62 -10.05 5.39
CA LEU A 83 9.19 -10.21 5.64
C LEU A 83 8.44 -10.60 4.35
N GLU A 84 7.21 -11.04 4.52
CA GLU A 84 6.25 -11.19 3.43
C GLU A 84 5.33 -9.99 3.41
N MET A 85 5.06 -9.45 2.23
CA MET A 85 4.14 -8.33 2.05
C MET A 85 2.97 -8.79 1.20
N LEU A 86 1.80 -8.90 1.82
CA LEU A 86 0.53 -9.10 1.17
C LEU A 86 0.06 -7.78 0.56
N GLY A 87 -0.20 -7.78 -0.75
CA GLY A 87 -0.56 -6.55 -1.46
C GLY A 87 -1.59 -6.78 -2.55
N ASN A 88 -2.45 -5.77 -2.73
CA ASN A 88 -3.37 -5.66 -3.85
C ASN A 88 -3.04 -4.40 -4.65
N PHE A 89 -3.03 -4.52 -5.97
CA PHE A 89 -2.57 -3.46 -6.85
C PHE A 89 -3.59 -3.21 -7.96
N SER A 90 -3.75 -1.94 -8.31
CA SER A 90 -4.61 -1.47 -9.39
C SER A 90 -3.85 -0.51 -10.28
N PHE A 91 -3.85 -0.78 -11.58
CA PHE A 91 -3.21 0.05 -12.61
C PHE A 91 -4.31 0.67 -13.47
N GLY A 92 -5.06 1.63 -12.91
CA GLY A 92 -6.21 2.25 -13.56
C GLY A 92 -7.50 1.42 -13.54
N GLY A 93 -7.58 0.36 -12.72
CA GLY A 93 -8.82 -0.43 -12.54
C GLY A 93 -9.79 0.19 -11.53
N TYR A 94 -9.30 0.43 -10.32
CA TYR A 94 -9.99 1.14 -9.24
C TYR A 94 -9.04 2.05 -8.46
N PHE A 95 -9.58 2.90 -7.58
CA PHE A 95 -8.82 3.87 -6.79
C PHE A 95 -9.24 3.89 -5.30
N LYS A 96 -9.13 5.04 -4.62
CA LYS A 96 -9.32 5.20 -3.15
C LYS A 96 -10.55 4.52 -2.60
N LYS A 97 -11.74 4.84 -3.16
CA LYS A 97 -13.03 4.34 -2.67
C LYS A 97 -13.09 2.82 -2.60
N GLU A 98 -12.80 2.15 -3.69
CA GLU A 98 -12.80 0.69 -3.77
C GLU A 98 -11.62 0.09 -2.97
N ALA A 99 -10.43 0.68 -3.00
CA ALA A 99 -9.27 0.19 -2.24
C ALA A 99 -9.56 0.15 -0.73
N ILE A 100 -10.05 1.26 -0.19
CA ILE A 100 -10.40 1.40 1.23
C ILE A 100 -11.55 0.45 1.59
N LYS A 101 -12.56 0.33 0.72
CA LYS A 101 -13.66 -0.63 0.93
C LYS A 101 -13.15 -2.07 0.98
N LEU A 102 -12.22 -2.46 0.10
CA LEU A 102 -11.64 -3.81 0.08
C LEU A 102 -10.83 -4.09 1.34
N ALA A 103 -10.00 -3.14 1.78
CA ALA A 103 -9.26 -3.26 3.04
C ALA A 103 -10.20 -3.37 4.24
N PHE A 104 -11.26 -2.55 4.30
CA PHE A 104 -12.29 -2.63 5.34
C PHE A 104 -12.99 -4.00 5.35
N GLU A 105 -13.41 -4.50 4.18
CA GLU A 105 -14.06 -5.80 4.08
C GLU A 105 -13.14 -6.94 4.54
N PHE A 106 -11.88 -6.92 4.14
CA PHE A 106 -10.93 -7.95 4.56
C PHE A 106 -10.66 -7.91 6.06
N LEU A 107 -10.28 -6.75 6.62
CA LEU A 107 -9.94 -6.64 8.03
C LEU A 107 -11.13 -6.92 8.96
N PHE A 108 -12.29 -6.33 8.67
CA PHE A 108 -13.40 -6.30 9.63
C PHE A 108 -14.51 -7.32 9.33
N ARG A 109 -14.60 -7.85 8.10
CA ARG A 109 -15.60 -8.88 7.76
C ARG A 109 -14.98 -10.26 7.59
N GLU A 110 -13.86 -10.37 6.88
CA GLU A 110 -13.17 -11.65 6.67
C GLU A 110 -12.39 -12.07 7.91
N LEU A 111 -11.47 -11.21 8.39
CA LEU A 111 -10.65 -11.48 9.58
C LEU A 111 -11.38 -11.20 10.89
N LYS A 112 -12.50 -10.47 10.83
CA LYS A 112 -13.34 -10.12 12.00
C LYS A 112 -12.55 -9.42 13.11
N LEU A 113 -11.58 -8.58 12.74
CA LEU A 113 -10.87 -7.75 13.70
C LEU A 113 -11.85 -6.73 14.34
N PRO A 114 -11.68 -6.39 15.62
CA PRO A 114 -12.51 -5.38 16.28
C PRO A 114 -12.22 -4.00 15.71
N LYS A 115 -13.19 -3.40 15.02
CA LYS A 115 -13.06 -2.07 14.41
C LYS A 115 -12.77 -0.97 15.44
N GLU A 116 -13.21 -1.19 16.67
CA GLU A 116 -12.97 -0.35 17.84
C GLU A 116 -11.56 -0.47 18.42
N ASP A 117 -10.67 -1.25 17.83
CA ASP A 117 -9.24 -1.23 18.18
C ASP A 117 -8.39 -0.60 17.08
N ALA A 118 -8.99 -0.35 15.90
CA ALA A 118 -8.30 0.25 14.78
C ALA A 118 -8.18 1.77 14.93
N ILE A 119 -7.03 2.29 14.53
CA ILE A 119 -6.77 3.71 14.25
C ILE A 119 -6.39 3.81 12.77
N PHE A 120 -6.89 4.84 12.12
CA PHE A 120 -6.66 5.11 10.71
C PHE A 120 -5.85 6.39 10.59
N THR A 121 -4.82 6.40 9.78
CA THR A 121 -4.08 7.62 9.45
C THR A 121 -4.35 8.01 8.00
N VAL A 122 -4.31 9.31 7.71
CA VAL A 122 -4.49 9.89 6.38
C VAL A 122 -3.55 11.06 6.20
N PHE A 123 -3.10 11.30 4.97
CA PHE A 123 -2.21 12.41 4.67
C PHE A 123 -2.84 13.78 4.97
N GLU A 124 -2.19 14.57 5.81
CA GLU A 124 -2.67 15.88 6.25
C GLU A 124 -2.44 17.00 5.23
N GLY A 125 -1.68 16.73 4.17
CA GLY A 125 -1.27 17.73 3.19
C GLY A 125 0.07 18.36 3.54
N ASP A 126 0.71 18.93 2.54
CA ASP A 126 1.85 19.82 2.71
C ASP A 126 1.79 20.97 1.70
N LYS A 127 2.90 21.68 1.53
CA LYS A 127 3.02 22.78 0.56
C LYS A 127 2.88 22.35 -0.91
N ASP A 128 3.14 21.08 -1.22
CA ASP A 128 3.25 20.57 -2.59
C ASP A 128 2.02 19.71 -2.98
N VAL A 129 1.42 19.01 -2.01
CA VAL A 129 0.34 18.05 -2.19
C VAL A 129 -0.78 18.34 -1.17
N PRO A 130 -2.05 18.46 -1.61
CA PRO A 130 -3.15 18.74 -0.70
C PRO A 130 -3.45 17.57 0.24
N ALA A 131 -4.15 17.88 1.34
CA ALA A 131 -4.66 16.88 2.27
C ALA A 131 -5.57 15.84 1.60
N ASP A 132 -5.52 14.59 2.05
CA ASP A 132 -6.36 13.52 1.54
C ASP A 132 -7.74 13.46 2.20
N GLU A 133 -8.54 14.49 1.96
CA GLU A 133 -9.93 14.57 2.45
C GLU A 133 -10.84 13.50 1.83
N GLU A 134 -10.49 12.96 0.65
CA GLU A 134 -11.26 11.90 0.01
C GLU A 134 -11.23 10.62 0.85
N SER A 135 -10.05 10.20 1.30
CA SER A 135 -9.88 9.02 2.15
C SER A 135 -10.61 9.16 3.49
N VAL A 136 -10.59 10.35 4.11
CA VAL A 136 -11.37 10.65 5.33
C VAL A 136 -12.85 10.38 5.10
N LEU A 137 -13.42 10.94 4.03
CA LEU A 137 -14.84 10.79 3.72
C LEU A 137 -15.22 9.34 3.44
N ILE A 138 -14.34 8.56 2.79
CA ILE A 138 -14.59 7.15 2.51
C ILE A 138 -14.62 6.34 3.82
N TRP A 139 -13.65 6.53 4.72
CA TRP A 139 -13.65 5.86 6.03
C TRP A 139 -14.89 6.23 6.87
N LYS A 140 -15.28 7.51 6.90
CA LYS A 140 -16.51 7.96 7.59
C LYS A 140 -17.75 7.28 7.02
N LYS A 141 -17.86 7.15 5.69
CA LYS A 141 -18.97 6.44 5.02
C LYS A 141 -19.01 4.95 5.33
N LEU A 142 -17.88 4.33 5.67
CA LEU A 142 -17.80 2.94 6.13
C LEU A 142 -18.12 2.78 7.63
N GLY A 143 -18.48 3.87 8.31
CA GLY A 143 -18.89 3.85 9.72
C GLY A 143 -17.74 3.96 10.70
N ILE A 144 -16.55 4.39 10.25
CA ILE A 144 -15.44 4.71 11.15
C ILE A 144 -15.69 6.09 11.76
N PRO A 145 -15.67 6.23 13.10
CA PRO A 145 -15.88 7.50 13.74
C PRO A 145 -14.67 8.43 13.53
N GLU A 146 -14.94 9.72 13.43
CA GLU A 146 -13.92 10.74 13.10
C GLU A 146 -12.76 10.78 14.09
N ASN A 147 -13.01 10.52 15.37
CA ASN A 147 -11.97 10.49 16.41
C ASN A 147 -10.97 9.32 16.25
N ARG A 148 -11.20 8.39 15.31
CA ARG A 148 -10.27 7.31 14.95
C ARG A 148 -9.52 7.54 13.65
N ILE A 149 -9.83 8.62 12.94
CA ILE A 149 -9.16 9.01 11.70
C ILE A 149 -8.24 10.18 12.04
N LYS A 150 -6.94 9.92 12.06
CA LYS A 150 -5.91 10.90 12.37
C LYS A 150 -5.29 11.42 11.09
N LYS A 151 -5.11 12.73 11.02
CA LYS A 151 -4.28 13.37 10.00
C LYS A 151 -2.82 13.23 10.43
N ALA A 152 -1.93 12.87 9.51
CA ALA A 152 -0.52 12.68 9.77
C ALA A 152 0.33 13.19 8.60
N SER A 153 1.62 13.39 8.89
CA SER A 153 2.52 14.19 8.07
C SER A 153 2.94 13.46 6.79
N LYS A 154 3.84 14.09 6.03
CA LYS A 154 4.40 13.50 4.80
C LYS A 154 5.29 12.30 5.10
N GLU A 155 6.00 12.34 6.21
CA GLU A 155 6.91 11.27 6.64
C GLU A 155 6.14 9.97 6.89
N ASP A 156 4.93 10.08 7.45
CA ASP A 156 4.09 8.94 7.78
C ASP A 156 3.15 8.58 6.62
N ASN A 157 2.41 9.55 6.06
CA ASN A 157 1.32 9.28 5.13
C ASN A 157 1.57 9.70 3.68
N PHE A 158 2.83 9.72 3.23
CA PHE A 158 3.16 9.90 1.82
C PHE A 158 4.25 8.93 1.39
N TRP A 159 3.94 8.06 0.43
CA TRP A 159 4.85 6.99 0.05
C TRP A 159 5.48 7.21 -1.33
N GLY A 160 6.78 6.95 -1.41
CA GLY A 160 7.54 6.83 -2.65
C GLY A 160 8.25 8.09 -3.16
N PRO A 161 8.84 7.99 -4.36
CA PRO A 161 8.91 6.79 -5.21
C PRO A 161 9.96 5.80 -4.71
N THR A 162 9.82 4.53 -5.09
CA THR A 162 10.91 3.55 -4.94
C THR A 162 12.02 3.85 -5.94
N GLY A 163 13.23 4.08 -5.43
CA GLY A 163 14.40 4.47 -6.22
C GLY A 163 14.50 5.98 -6.44
N LEU A 164 15.20 6.39 -7.49
CA LEU A 164 15.49 7.81 -7.76
C LEU A 164 14.29 8.60 -8.32
N GLU A 165 13.34 7.90 -8.94
CA GLU A 165 12.14 8.48 -9.56
C GLU A 165 11.03 7.42 -9.68
N GLY A 166 9.79 7.86 -9.83
CA GLY A 166 8.67 6.96 -10.08
C GLY A 166 7.30 7.45 -9.60
N PRO A 167 6.29 6.56 -9.68
CA PRO A 167 4.99 6.75 -9.05
C PRO A 167 5.10 6.92 -7.53
N CYS A 168 4.29 7.81 -6.98
CA CYS A 168 4.17 8.07 -5.54
C CYS A 168 2.80 8.71 -5.23
N GLY A 169 2.48 8.84 -3.94
CA GLY A 169 1.32 9.60 -3.52
C GLY A 169 0.94 9.45 -2.05
N PRO A 170 -0.17 10.08 -1.65
CA PRO A 170 -0.66 10.02 -0.28
C PRO A 170 -1.07 8.59 0.09
N THR A 171 -1.04 8.30 1.37
CA THR A 171 -1.46 7.02 1.92
C THR A 171 -2.58 7.17 2.94
N THR A 172 -3.25 6.04 3.18
CA THR A 172 -3.99 5.83 4.42
C THR A 172 -3.55 4.50 5.02
N GLU A 173 -3.31 4.48 6.33
CA GLU A 173 -2.83 3.30 7.02
C GLU A 173 -3.81 2.87 8.09
N VAL A 174 -3.79 1.57 8.40
CA VAL A 174 -4.56 0.98 9.48
C VAL A 174 -3.59 0.48 10.54
N HIS A 175 -3.82 0.88 11.79
CA HIS A 175 -3.00 0.49 12.93
C HIS A 175 -3.83 -0.23 13.98
N PHE A 176 -3.24 -1.24 14.60
CA PHE A 176 -3.77 -1.90 15.79
C PHE A 176 -2.74 -1.85 16.90
N LYS A 177 -3.14 -1.39 18.09
CA LYS A 177 -2.26 -1.31 19.27
C LYS A 177 -0.91 -0.58 19.00
N GLY A 178 -0.93 0.42 18.11
CA GLY A 178 0.26 1.19 17.74
C GLY A 178 1.12 0.57 16.64
N VAL A 179 0.78 -0.63 16.16
CA VAL A 179 1.49 -1.29 15.04
C VAL A 179 0.71 -1.04 13.75
N GLU A 180 1.40 -0.55 12.72
CA GLU A 180 0.87 -0.48 11.35
C GLU A 180 0.64 -1.91 10.82
N VAL A 181 -0.59 -2.21 10.42
CA VAL A 181 -0.93 -3.52 9.85
C VAL A 181 -1.09 -3.44 8.33
N TRP A 182 -1.53 -2.30 7.77
CA TRP A 182 -1.76 -2.20 6.34
C TRP A 182 -1.64 -0.77 5.84
N ASN A 183 -0.76 -0.56 4.87
CA ASN A 183 -0.62 0.68 4.12
C ASN A 183 -1.36 0.63 2.78
N LEU A 184 -2.17 1.64 2.49
CA LEU A 184 -2.81 1.84 1.19
C LEU A 184 -2.25 3.11 0.55
N VAL A 185 -1.42 2.93 -0.48
CA VAL A 185 -0.77 3.99 -1.24
C VAL A 185 -1.58 4.31 -2.50
N PHE A 186 -1.83 5.59 -2.72
CA PHE A 186 -2.56 6.09 -3.88
C PHE A 186 -1.60 6.74 -4.87
N ASN A 187 -1.14 5.95 -5.84
CA ASN A 187 -0.26 6.41 -6.90
C ASN A 187 -1.00 7.40 -7.81
N GLU A 188 -0.88 8.69 -7.52
CA GLU A 188 -1.49 9.77 -8.30
C GLU A 188 -0.51 10.86 -8.75
N TYR A 189 0.76 10.75 -8.32
CA TYR A 189 1.84 11.62 -8.73
C TYR A 189 3.04 10.83 -9.26
N TYR A 190 3.84 11.48 -10.10
CA TYR A 190 5.17 11.05 -10.48
C TYR A 190 6.19 12.04 -9.93
N LYS A 191 7.21 11.52 -9.24
CA LYS A 191 8.35 12.31 -8.75
C LYS A 191 9.57 12.04 -9.63
N GLY A 192 10.02 13.05 -10.36
CA GLY A 192 11.23 12.96 -11.19
C GLY A 192 12.54 13.06 -10.39
N ARG A 193 13.67 12.68 -11.01
CA ARG A 193 15.01 12.63 -10.38
C ARG A 193 15.45 13.94 -9.72
N ASN A 194 14.97 15.09 -10.21
CA ASN A 194 15.34 16.40 -9.68
C ASN A 194 14.60 16.77 -8.36
N LYS A 195 13.80 15.83 -7.81
CA LYS A 195 13.08 15.87 -6.51
C LYS A 195 12.17 17.07 -6.22
N LYS A 196 12.11 18.07 -7.10
CA LYS A 196 11.40 19.34 -6.87
C LYS A 196 9.96 19.41 -7.36
N PHE A 197 9.53 18.51 -8.25
CA PHE A 197 8.20 18.60 -8.86
C PHE A 197 7.48 17.25 -8.82
N PHE A 198 6.24 17.29 -8.33
CA PHE A 198 5.26 16.22 -8.47
C PHE A 198 4.41 16.52 -9.70
N THR A 199 4.38 15.61 -10.67
CA THR A 199 3.47 15.74 -11.82
C THR A 199 2.32 14.75 -11.67
N PRO A 200 1.05 15.16 -11.82
CA PRO A 200 -0.07 14.24 -11.78
C PRO A 200 0.10 13.09 -12.78
N LEU A 201 -0.15 11.86 -12.34
CA LEU A 201 -0.18 10.71 -13.23
C LEU A 201 -1.46 10.75 -14.09
N LYS A 202 -1.33 10.44 -15.38
CA LYS A 202 -2.50 10.24 -16.25
C LYS A 202 -3.34 9.04 -15.82
N GLN A 203 -2.65 7.99 -15.35
CA GLN A 203 -3.27 6.78 -14.84
C GLN A 203 -3.02 6.69 -13.34
N LYS A 204 -4.08 6.89 -12.55
CA LYS A 204 -4.01 6.67 -11.11
C LYS A 204 -3.94 5.17 -10.81
N GLY A 205 -3.32 4.83 -9.69
CA GLY A 205 -3.22 3.44 -9.24
C GLY A 205 -3.28 3.27 -7.74
N VAL A 206 -3.46 2.03 -7.33
CA VAL A 206 -3.45 1.62 -5.92
C VAL A 206 -2.32 0.64 -5.73
N ASP A 207 -1.58 0.82 -4.67
CA ASP A 207 -0.55 -0.06 -4.17
C ASP A 207 -0.83 -0.29 -2.68
N THR A 208 -0.84 -1.54 -2.23
CA THR A 208 -1.05 -1.82 -0.80
C THR A 208 -0.02 -2.81 -0.28
N GLY A 209 0.30 -2.70 1.01
CA GLY A 209 1.22 -3.60 1.69
C GLY A 209 0.77 -3.87 3.13
N MET A 210 0.52 -5.14 3.43
CA MET A 210 0.26 -5.70 4.75
C MET A 210 1.37 -6.69 5.07
N GLY A 211 2.11 -6.45 6.16
CA GLY A 211 3.19 -7.31 6.64
C GLY A 211 2.73 -8.63 7.25
#